data_AF-A0A182FI59-F1
#
_entry.id   AF-A0A182FI59-F1
#
_cell.length_a   1.000
_cell.length_b   1.000
_cell.length_c   1.000
_cell.angle_alpha   90.00
_cell.angle_beta   90.00
_cell.angle_gamma   90.00
#
_symmetry.space_group_name_H-M   'P 1'
#
loop_
_entity.id
_entity.type
_entity.pdbx_description
1 polymer ?
#
loop_
_entity_poly.entity_id
_entity_poly.type
_entity_poly.pdbx_seq_one_letter_code
_entity_poly.pdbx_strand_id
1 'polypeptide(L)'
;EKQSSSRSQAYFRFNPDSARSWKHDQRLTLNCHHGRSSLFTCTGMADELHKLRALGCEDESLCFAAYRVFIYLQQEKGLTDVRYQYAADVRTLYLTAKREATAPPEIYLPVLSTVDLDLGQLDHFRTTIASTSRDGENDAVAAESLILAICDPSSTVLLYRLTSGIKSISGKLPSRGQLLRQKQLQKPSKGAPSNS
;
A
#
# COMPACT_ATOMS: atom_id res chain seq x y z
N GLU A 1 -15.77 -21.99 29.29
CA GLU A 1 -16.36 -21.71 27.97
C GLU A 1 -15.31 -21.15 27.02
N LYS A 2 -15.27 -21.60 25.76
CA LYS A 2 -14.44 -21.03 24.69
C LYS A 2 -15.33 -20.13 23.83
N GLN A 3 -15.14 -18.82 23.90
CA GLN A 3 -15.79 -17.88 22.97
C GLN A 3 -15.04 -17.91 21.63
N SER A 4 -15.68 -18.51 20.63
CA SER A 4 -15.26 -18.46 19.22
C SER A 4 -15.72 -17.14 18.61
N SER A 5 -14.77 -16.24 18.33
CA SER A 5 -15.04 -14.97 17.64
C SER A 5 -15.14 -15.24 16.14
N SER A 6 -16.37 -15.32 15.63
CA SER A 6 -16.64 -15.43 14.20
C SER A 6 -16.62 -14.03 13.57
N ARG A 7 -15.57 -13.71 12.80
CA ARG A 7 -15.51 -12.50 11.97
C ARG A 7 -16.36 -12.71 10.71
N SER A 8 -17.41 -11.91 10.53
CA SER A 8 -18.18 -11.84 9.29
C SER A 8 -17.40 -11.05 8.23
N GLN A 9 -17.32 -11.57 7.00
CA GLN A 9 -16.74 -10.87 5.85
C GLN A 9 -17.85 -10.37 4.92
N ALA A 10 -17.80 -9.09 4.57
CA ALA A 10 -18.59 -8.51 3.50
C ALA A 10 -17.78 -8.50 2.21
N TYR A 11 -18.41 -8.83 1.07
CA TYR A 11 -17.78 -8.85 -0.24
C TYR A 11 -18.44 -7.84 -1.16
N PHE A 12 -17.63 -6.98 -1.80
CA PHE A 12 -18.08 -6.11 -2.88
C PHE A 12 -17.89 -6.84 -4.22
N ARG A 13 -18.96 -6.95 -5.01
CA ARG A 13 -18.86 -7.40 -6.41
C ARG A 13 -18.65 -6.19 -7.30
N PHE A 14 -17.50 -6.13 -7.98
CA PHE A 14 -17.19 -5.11 -8.96
C PHE A 14 -17.37 -5.66 -10.38
N ASN A 15 -17.99 -4.88 -11.26
CA ASN A 15 -18.02 -5.16 -12.69
C ASN A 15 -16.93 -4.33 -13.40
N PRO A 16 -15.84 -4.95 -13.89
CA PRO A 16 -14.72 -4.25 -14.51
C PRO A 16 -15.08 -3.51 -15.80
N ASP A 17 -16.18 -3.89 -16.48
CA ASP A 17 -16.62 -3.22 -17.70
C ASP A 17 -17.31 -1.86 -17.45
N SER A 18 -17.67 -1.56 -16.20
CA SER A 18 -18.37 -0.32 -15.83
C SER A 18 -17.43 0.88 -15.57
N ALA A 19 -16.11 0.67 -15.66
CA ALA A 19 -15.11 1.70 -15.40
C ALA A 19 -15.20 2.94 -16.33
N ARG A 20 -16.03 2.91 -17.39
CA ARG A 20 -16.18 4.01 -18.35
C ARG A 20 -17.40 4.90 -18.12
N SER A 21 -18.34 4.58 -17.22
CA SER A 21 -19.51 5.43 -17.01
C SER A 21 -20.23 5.15 -15.68
N TRP A 22 -19.73 5.74 -14.60
CA TRP A 22 -20.36 5.69 -13.27
C TRP A 22 -21.56 6.63 -13.10
N LYS A 23 -21.94 7.41 -14.13
CA LYS A 23 -23.02 8.40 -14.03
C LYS A 23 -24.42 7.80 -13.83
N HIS A 24 -24.63 6.49 -14.02
CA HIS A 24 -25.97 5.91 -13.93
C HIS A 24 -26.11 4.53 -13.26
N ASP A 25 -25.05 3.88 -12.79
CA ASP A 25 -25.17 2.55 -12.15
C ASP A 25 -24.66 2.54 -10.70
N GLN A 26 -25.54 2.91 -9.78
CA GLN A 26 -25.29 2.95 -8.32
C GLN A 26 -25.64 1.61 -7.63
N ARG A 27 -25.59 0.46 -8.31
CA ARG A 27 -25.85 -0.84 -7.67
C ARG A 27 -24.58 -1.56 -7.26
N LEU A 28 -23.94 -1.07 -6.19
CA LEU A 28 -23.07 -1.92 -5.37
C LEU A 28 -23.95 -2.72 -4.40
N THR A 29 -24.31 -3.95 -4.77
CA THR A 29 -25.03 -4.87 -3.87
C THR A 29 -24.07 -5.45 -2.83
N LEU A 30 -24.22 -5.01 -1.57
CA LEU A 30 -23.69 -5.67 -0.39
C LEU A 30 -24.57 -6.88 -0.04
N ASN A 31 -24.07 -8.09 -0.25
CA ASN A 31 -24.72 -9.31 0.26
C ASN A 31 -24.11 -9.67 1.61
N CYS A 32 -24.79 -9.29 2.70
CA CYS A 32 -24.44 -9.70 4.05
C CYS A 32 -25.17 -11.00 4.41
N HIS A 33 -24.45 -12.12 4.54
CA HIS A 33 -25.03 -13.32 5.16
C HIS A 33 -25.05 -13.15 6.69
N HIS A 34 -26.26 -13.12 7.25
CA HIS A 34 -26.65 -13.04 8.67
C HIS A 34 -26.60 -11.69 9.40
N GLY A 35 -27.78 -11.04 9.45
CA GLY A 35 -28.47 -10.78 10.72
C GLY A 35 -28.11 -9.55 11.56
N ARG A 36 -27.08 -8.78 11.22
CA ARG A 36 -26.88 -7.42 11.77
C ARG A 36 -26.49 -6.46 10.65
N SER A 37 -27.47 -5.71 10.16
CA SER A 37 -27.26 -4.58 9.25
C SER A 37 -26.44 -3.51 9.97
N SER A 38 -25.12 -3.51 9.78
CA SER A 38 -24.38 -2.27 9.81
C SER A 38 -24.78 -1.51 8.54
N LEU A 39 -25.64 -0.51 8.71
CA LEU A 39 -26.05 0.42 7.67
C LEU A 39 -24.84 1.30 7.29
N PHE A 40 -23.91 0.76 6.52
CA PHE A 40 -23.11 1.62 5.63
C PHE A 40 -24.01 1.98 4.46
N THR A 41 -24.72 3.09 4.61
CA THR A 41 -25.47 3.70 3.52
C THR A 41 -24.49 4.07 2.40
N CYS A 42 -24.88 3.83 1.15
CA CYS A 42 -24.10 4.22 -0.04
C CYS A 42 -23.74 5.72 -0.07
N THR A 43 -24.35 6.55 0.81
CA THR A 43 -24.03 7.96 0.99
C THR A 43 -22.61 8.20 1.53
N GLY A 44 -22.09 7.32 2.40
CA GLY A 44 -20.76 7.53 3.00
C GLY A 44 -19.60 7.40 2.01
N MET A 45 -19.75 6.61 0.94
CA MET A 45 -18.73 6.48 -0.11
C MET A 45 -18.68 7.74 -0.97
N ALA A 46 -19.84 8.34 -1.30
CA ALA A 46 -19.90 9.54 -2.13
C ALA A 46 -19.21 10.74 -1.46
N ASP A 47 -19.43 10.90 -0.15
CA ASP A 47 -18.80 11.98 0.62
C ASP A 47 -17.27 11.82 0.70
N GLU A 48 -16.78 10.59 0.89
CA GLU A 48 -15.34 10.30 0.92
C GLU A 48 -14.68 10.46 -0.45
N LEU A 49 -15.35 10.04 -1.52
CA LEU A 49 -14.86 10.30 -2.89
C LEU A 49 -14.82 11.81 -3.19
N HIS A 50 -15.77 12.60 -2.69
CA HIS A 50 -15.73 14.05 -2.82
C HIS A 50 -14.53 14.66 -2.08
N LYS A 51 -14.21 14.17 -0.87
CA LYS A 51 -13.02 14.62 -0.13
C LYS A 51 -11.74 14.31 -0.90
N LEU A 52 -11.62 13.11 -1.47
CA LEU A 52 -10.47 12.71 -2.28
C LEU A 52 -10.31 13.58 -3.54
N ARG A 53 -11.41 13.91 -4.22
CA ARG A 53 -11.40 14.85 -5.36
C ARG A 53 -11.02 16.26 -4.95
N ALA A 54 -11.49 16.72 -3.79
CA ALA A 54 -11.13 18.03 -3.25
C ALA A 54 -9.63 18.18 -2.93
N LEU A 55 -8.91 17.06 -2.75
CA LEU A 55 -7.43 17.07 -2.63
C LEU A 55 -6.71 17.29 -3.98
N GLY A 56 -7.44 17.29 -5.11
CA GLY A 56 -6.87 17.44 -6.45
C GLY A 56 -6.65 16.13 -7.21
N CYS A 57 -7.15 15.00 -6.68
CA CYS A 57 -7.12 13.73 -7.40
C CYS A 57 -8.31 13.61 -8.35
N GLU A 58 -8.03 13.63 -9.66
CA GLU A 58 -9.05 13.45 -10.71
C GLU A 58 -9.19 12.00 -11.16
N ASP A 59 -8.25 11.13 -10.78
CA ASP A 59 -8.28 9.71 -11.12
C ASP A 59 -9.28 8.96 -10.21
N GLU A 60 -10.41 8.59 -10.80
CA GLU A 60 -11.47 7.85 -10.11
C GLU A 60 -11.00 6.46 -9.63
N SER A 61 -10.15 5.80 -10.39
CA SER A 61 -9.61 4.47 -10.06
C SER A 61 -8.72 4.55 -8.82
N LEU A 62 -7.91 5.62 -8.75
CA LEU A 62 -7.05 5.89 -7.60
C LEU A 62 -7.86 6.31 -6.37
N CYS A 63 -8.88 7.15 -6.55
CA CYS A 63 -9.79 7.51 -5.45
C CYS A 63 -10.49 6.27 -4.88
N PHE A 64 -10.95 5.38 -5.75
CA PHE A 64 -11.58 4.12 -5.35
C PHE A 64 -10.61 3.21 -4.59
N ALA A 65 -9.37 3.04 -5.10
CA ALA A 65 -8.34 2.27 -4.42
C ALA A 65 -8.02 2.87 -3.03
N ALA A 66 -7.85 4.19 -2.93
CA ALA A 66 -7.58 4.88 -1.68
C ALA A 66 -8.70 4.68 -0.66
N TYR A 67 -9.96 4.82 -1.08
CA TYR A 67 -11.12 4.59 -0.20
C TYR A 67 -11.19 3.15 0.31
N ARG A 68 -10.91 2.16 -0.56
CA ARG A 68 -10.86 0.76 -0.14
C ARG A 68 -9.76 0.50 0.88
N VAL A 69 -8.58 1.07 0.67
CA VAL A 69 -7.48 0.97 1.63
C VAL A 69 -7.86 1.63 2.95
N PHE A 70 -8.49 2.80 2.93
CA PHE A 70 -8.96 3.48 4.14
C PHE A 70 -9.86 2.59 5.00
N ILE A 71 -10.89 1.98 4.41
CA ILE A 71 -11.79 1.04 5.10
C ILE A 71 -10.99 -0.12 5.68
N TYR A 72 -10.10 -0.72 4.88
CA TYR A 72 -9.30 -1.86 5.31
C TYR A 72 -8.38 -1.52 6.50
N LEU A 73 -7.71 -0.37 6.46
CA LEU A 73 -6.83 0.07 7.53
C LEU A 73 -7.60 0.31 8.83
N GLN A 74 -8.78 0.94 8.77
CA GLN A 74 -9.58 1.19 9.96
C GLN A 74 -10.26 -0.06 10.51
N GLN A 75 -10.95 -0.82 9.64
CA GLN A 75 -11.85 -1.90 10.08
C GLN A 75 -11.12 -3.23 10.28
N GLU A 76 -10.19 -3.58 9.38
CA GLU A 76 -9.51 -4.88 9.43
C GLU A 76 -8.20 -4.82 10.21
N LYS A 77 -7.44 -3.74 10.04
CA LYS A 77 -6.15 -3.54 10.74
C LYS A 77 -6.28 -2.79 12.06
N GLY A 78 -7.40 -2.10 12.31
CA GLY A 78 -7.59 -1.33 13.54
C GLY A 78 -6.62 -0.16 13.68
N LEU A 79 -6.12 0.38 12.56
CA LEU A 79 -5.25 1.56 12.59
C LEU A 79 -6.07 2.82 12.87
N THR A 80 -5.43 3.78 13.51
CA THR A 80 -6.01 5.06 13.91
C THR A 80 -5.34 6.20 13.15
N ASP A 81 -5.91 7.40 13.23
CA ASP A 81 -5.38 8.61 12.58
C ASP A 81 -5.15 8.42 11.06
N VAL A 82 -6.06 7.67 10.40
CA VAL A 82 -5.98 7.41 8.96
C VAL A 82 -6.35 8.67 8.19
N ARG A 83 -5.43 9.20 7.39
CA ARG A 83 -5.60 10.45 6.62
C ARG A 83 -5.22 10.24 5.17
N TYR A 84 -5.98 10.84 4.26
CA TYR A 84 -5.63 10.93 2.86
C TYR A 84 -4.67 12.08 2.61
N GLN A 85 -3.73 11.88 1.70
CA GLN A 85 -2.82 12.89 1.21
C GLN A 85 -2.69 12.75 -0.29
N TYR A 86 -2.54 13.88 -0.98
CA TYR A 86 -2.33 13.92 -2.42
C TYR A 86 -1.00 14.60 -2.71
N ALA A 87 -0.08 13.88 -3.34
CA ALA A 87 1.17 14.44 -3.82
C ALA A 87 1.01 14.86 -5.28
N ALA A 88 0.83 16.16 -5.51
CA ALA A 88 0.58 16.72 -6.84
C ALA A 88 1.76 16.48 -7.81
N ASP A 89 3.00 16.52 -7.32
CA ASP A 89 4.22 16.35 -8.12
C ASP A 89 4.27 14.99 -8.84
N VAL A 90 3.76 13.97 -8.17
CA VAL A 90 3.71 12.58 -8.65
C VAL A 90 2.28 12.12 -8.96
N ARG A 91 1.32 13.05 -8.87
CA ARG A 91 -0.12 12.85 -9.14
C ARG A 91 -0.69 11.59 -8.49
N THR A 92 -0.34 11.35 -7.23
CA THR A 92 -0.78 10.14 -6.52
C THR A 92 -1.43 10.44 -5.18
N LEU A 93 -2.36 9.58 -4.79
CA LEU A 93 -2.92 9.53 -3.44
C LEU A 93 -2.13 8.53 -2.61
N TYR A 94 -1.88 8.88 -1.36
CA TYR A 94 -1.41 7.95 -0.34
C TYR A 94 -2.17 8.18 0.96
N LEU A 95 -2.08 7.21 1.85
CA LEU A 95 -2.66 7.30 3.17
C LEU A 95 -1.56 7.25 4.22
N THR A 96 -1.73 8.03 5.28
CA THR A 96 -0.95 7.87 6.50
C THR A 96 -1.84 7.30 7.59
N ALA A 97 -1.32 6.35 8.36
CA ALA A 97 -2.05 5.76 9.48
C ALA A 97 -1.10 5.39 10.62
N LYS A 98 -1.61 5.39 11.84
CA LYS A 98 -0.85 5.01 13.04
C LYS A 98 -1.40 3.73 13.65
N ARG A 99 -0.49 2.86 14.08
CA ARG A 99 -0.86 1.67 14.85
C ARG A 99 -1.32 2.03 16.26
N GLU A 100 -0.65 3.01 16.87
CA GLU A 100 -0.90 3.50 18.22
C GLU A 100 -0.64 5.02 18.26
N ALA A 101 -1.20 5.74 19.23
CA ALA A 101 -1.10 7.21 19.29
C ALA A 101 0.34 7.75 19.32
N THR A 102 1.27 6.99 19.90
CA THR A 102 2.69 7.33 20.05
C THR A 102 3.58 6.75 18.94
N ALA A 103 3.05 5.86 18.10
CA ALA A 103 3.82 5.25 17.03
C ALA A 103 4.01 6.25 15.87
N PRO A 104 5.16 6.18 15.15
CA PRO A 104 5.32 6.94 13.92
C PRO A 104 4.25 6.53 12.90
N PRO A 105 3.75 7.47 12.08
CA PRO A 105 2.81 7.13 11.03
C PRO A 105 3.48 6.22 10.00
N GLU A 106 2.71 5.29 9.44
CA GLU A 106 3.13 4.48 8.29
C GLU A 106 2.45 5.01 7.03
N ILE A 107 3.16 4.93 5.90
CA ILE A 107 2.67 5.40 4.60
C ILE A 107 2.16 4.21 3.79
N TYR A 108 0.93 4.33 3.29
CA TYR A 108 0.24 3.33 2.49
C TYR A 108 -0.03 3.87 1.09
N LEU A 109 0.51 3.23 0.07
CA LEU A 109 0.29 3.56 -1.34
C LEU A 109 -0.80 2.65 -1.92
N PRO A 110 -2.03 3.15 -2.15
CA PRO A 110 -3.10 2.39 -2.77
C PRO A 110 -2.81 2.15 -4.25
N VAL A 111 -2.90 0.90 -4.69
CA VAL A 111 -2.72 0.52 -6.10
C VAL A 111 -3.72 -0.55 -6.47
N LEU A 112 -4.28 -0.50 -7.68
CA LEU A 112 -5.13 -1.58 -8.19
C LEU A 112 -4.27 -2.75 -8.70
N SER A 113 -4.72 -3.99 -8.49
CA SER A 113 -3.98 -5.17 -8.98
C SER A 113 -3.84 -5.25 -10.51
N THR A 114 -4.62 -4.44 -11.24
CA THR A 114 -4.60 -4.33 -12.70
C THR A 114 -3.58 -3.31 -13.24
N VAL A 115 -2.91 -2.56 -12.35
CA VAL A 115 -1.94 -1.53 -12.75
C VAL A 115 -0.54 -2.12 -12.69
N ASP A 116 0.21 -1.99 -13.78
CA ASP A 116 1.62 -2.33 -13.81
C ASP A 116 2.43 -1.36 -12.94
N LEU A 117 3.21 -1.91 -12.03
CA LEU A 117 4.07 -1.13 -11.14
C LEU A 117 5.52 -1.19 -11.61
N ASP A 118 6.06 -0.03 -11.95
CA ASP A 118 7.48 0.14 -12.22
C ASP A 118 8.24 0.44 -10.92
N LEU A 119 9.38 -0.23 -10.73
CA LEU A 119 10.25 0.00 -9.56
C LEU A 119 10.83 1.42 -9.56
N GLY A 120 11.13 1.97 -10.74
CA GLY A 120 11.60 3.35 -10.88
C GLY A 120 10.54 4.36 -10.42
N GLN A 121 9.27 4.13 -10.76
CA GLN A 121 8.16 4.92 -10.26
C GLN A 121 8.01 4.80 -8.74
N LEU A 122 8.11 3.60 -8.16
CA LEU A 122 8.04 3.41 -6.70
C LEU A 122 9.16 4.14 -5.96
N ASP A 123 10.38 4.12 -6.48
CA ASP A 123 11.50 4.89 -5.93
C ASP A 123 11.24 6.41 -6.06
N HIS A 124 10.67 6.85 -7.18
CA HIS A 124 10.29 8.25 -7.36
C HIS A 124 9.19 8.68 -6.37
N PHE A 125 8.15 7.87 -6.18
CA PHE A 125 7.11 8.13 -5.17
C PHE A 125 7.70 8.26 -3.78
N ARG A 126 8.57 7.32 -3.41
CA ARG A 126 9.20 7.31 -2.09
C ARG A 126 10.05 8.56 -1.86
N THR A 127 10.86 8.94 -2.84
CA THR A 127 11.73 10.13 -2.73
C THR A 127 10.91 11.42 -2.69
N THR A 128 9.86 11.54 -3.51
CA THR A 128 8.96 12.70 -3.49
C THR A 128 8.24 12.81 -2.15
N ILE A 129 7.58 11.75 -1.68
CA ILE A 129 6.84 11.78 -0.41
C ILE A 129 7.76 12.11 0.76
N ALA A 130 8.98 11.54 0.80
CA ALA A 130 9.98 11.86 1.82
C ALA A 130 10.43 13.33 1.79
N SER A 131 10.39 13.98 0.63
CA SER A 131 10.75 15.39 0.47
C SER A 131 9.62 16.34 0.88
N THR A 132 8.37 15.95 0.64
CA THR A 132 7.18 16.74 1.02
C THR A 132 6.96 16.75 2.53
N SER A 133 7.46 15.74 3.26
CA SER A 133 7.30 15.60 4.70
C SER A 133 8.35 16.33 5.54
N ARG A 134 9.17 17.21 4.96
CA ARG A 134 10.32 17.85 5.61
C ARG A 134 10.01 18.91 6.67
N ASP A 135 8.73 19.25 6.89
CA ASP A 135 8.33 20.20 7.93
C ASP A 135 8.14 19.56 9.33
N GLY A 136 8.39 18.26 9.48
CA GLY A 136 8.34 17.57 10.77
C GLY A 136 9.24 16.32 10.86
N GLU A 137 10.13 16.30 11.83
CA GLU A 137 11.17 15.26 12.08
C GLU A 137 10.62 13.82 12.19
N ASN A 138 9.32 13.65 12.45
CA ASN A 138 8.66 12.35 12.61
C ASN A 138 8.21 11.70 11.28
N ASP A 139 8.00 12.48 10.21
CA ASP A 139 7.45 11.93 8.96
C ASP A 139 8.53 11.45 7.98
N ALA A 140 9.78 11.90 8.15
CA ALA A 140 10.91 11.42 7.34
C ALA A 140 11.19 9.91 7.55
N VAL A 141 10.95 9.40 8.76
CA VAL A 141 11.11 7.97 9.10
C VAL A 141 9.98 7.13 8.51
N ALA A 142 8.77 7.69 8.39
CA ALA A 142 7.63 7.04 7.77
C ALA A 142 7.87 6.72 6.29
N ALA A 143 8.54 7.64 5.58
CA ALA A 143 8.87 7.47 4.17
C ALA A 143 9.99 6.43 3.92
N GLU A 144 10.71 5.99 4.95
CA GLU A 144 11.63 4.86 4.80
C GLU A 144 10.90 3.52 4.63
N SER A 145 9.65 3.44 5.09
CA SER A 145 8.86 2.22 5.05
C SER A 145 7.52 2.45 4.34
N LEU A 146 7.61 2.63 3.03
CA LEU A 146 6.44 2.68 2.15
C LEU A 146 5.76 1.30 2.09
N ILE A 147 4.46 1.24 2.35
CA ILE A 147 3.66 0.02 2.27
C ILE A 147 2.77 0.11 1.05
N LEU A 148 2.97 -0.79 0.09
CA LEU A 148 2.11 -0.93 -1.07
C LEU A 148 0.82 -1.68 -0.67
N ALA A 149 -0.33 -1.06 -0.91
CA ALA A 149 -1.65 -1.61 -0.62
C ALA A 149 -2.38 -1.97 -1.92
N ILE A 150 -2.21 -3.22 -2.36
CA ILE A 150 -2.75 -3.71 -3.62
C ILE A 150 -4.22 -4.11 -3.43
N CYS A 151 -5.11 -3.40 -4.11
CA CYS A 151 -6.55 -3.61 -4.14
C CYS A 151 -6.91 -4.56 -5.29
N ASP A 152 -7.29 -5.78 -4.95
CA ASP A 152 -7.76 -6.78 -5.91
C ASP A 152 -9.27 -6.64 -6.18
N PRO A 153 -9.78 -6.94 -7.40
CA PRO A 153 -11.21 -6.94 -7.69
C PRO A 153 -12.05 -7.81 -6.75
N SER A 154 -11.46 -8.85 -6.13
CA SER A 154 -12.12 -9.73 -5.16
C SER A 154 -12.44 -9.09 -3.80
N SER A 155 -12.32 -7.77 -3.66
CA SER A 155 -12.37 -7.03 -2.38
C SER A 155 -11.17 -7.22 -1.46
N THR A 156 -10.21 -8.08 -1.81
CA THR A 156 -8.98 -8.28 -1.02
C THR A 156 -8.04 -7.07 -1.11
N VAL A 157 -7.41 -6.71 0.00
CA VAL A 157 -6.31 -5.73 0.06
C VAL A 157 -5.05 -6.44 0.57
N LEU A 158 -3.99 -6.44 -0.24
CA LEU A 158 -2.70 -7.02 0.09
C LEU A 158 -1.71 -5.92 0.48
N LEU A 159 -0.99 -6.10 1.59
CA LEU A 159 0.00 -5.14 2.06
C LEU A 159 1.42 -5.68 1.85
N TYR A 160 2.23 -4.97 1.06
CA TYR A 160 3.64 -5.28 0.83
C TYR A 160 4.50 -4.13 1.33
N ARG A 161 5.33 -4.38 2.35
CA ARG A 161 6.28 -3.38 2.84
C ARG A 161 7.48 -3.34 1.89
N LEU A 162 7.72 -2.17 1.32
CA LEU A 162 8.91 -1.91 0.51
C LEU A 162 10.07 -1.57 1.44
N THR A 163 11.21 -2.21 1.23
CA THR A 163 12.46 -1.92 1.93
C THR A 163 13.44 -1.23 0.98
N SER A 164 14.29 -0.35 1.51
CA SER A 164 15.39 0.23 0.74
C SER A 164 16.30 -0.86 0.17
N GLY A 165 16.71 -0.71 -1.10
CA GLY A 165 17.74 -1.56 -1.70
C GLY A 165 17.27 -2.63 -2.68
N ILE A 166 16.01 -2.57 -3.14
CA ILE A 166 15.55 -3.38 -4.27
C ILE A 166 16.21 -2.84 -5.54
N LYS A 167 17.36 -3.41 -5.93
CA LYS A 167 18.03 -3.06 -7.18
C LYS A 167 17.27 -3.67 -8.35
N SER A 168 17.08 -2.91 -9.41
CA SER A 168 16.51 -3.45 -10.65
C SER A 168 17.34 -4.65 -11.11
N ILE A 169 16.67 -5.78 -11.37
CA ILE A 169 17.30 -6.98 -11.94
C ILE A 169 17.39 -6.79 -13.45
N SER A 170 17.92 -5.66 -13.89
CA SER A 170 18.15 -5.35 -15.31
C SER A 170 19.45 -5.97 -15.82
N GLY A 171 20.29 -6.51 -14.92
CA GLY A 171 21.45 -7.31 -15.26
C GLY A 171 21.13 -8.80 -15.31
N LYS A 172 21.75 -9.52 -16.25
CA LYS A 172 21.79 -11.00 -16.23
C LYS A 172 22.19 -11.44 -14.82
N LEU A 173 21.29 -12.16 -14.14
CA LEU A 173 21.58 -12.75 -12.84
C LEU A 173 22.90 -13.51 -12.95
N PRO A 174 23.84 -13.31 -12.01
CA PRO A 174 25.13 -13.97 -12.09
C PRO A 174 24.91 -15.48 -12.17
N SER A 175 25.48 -16.10 -13.20
CA SER A 175 25.28 -17.53 -13.40
C SER A 175 25.83 -18.31 -12.21
N ARG A 176 25.31 -19.51 -11.95
CA ARG A 176 25.79 -20.38 -10.87
C ARG A 176 27.33 -20.56 -10.90
N GLY A 177 27.94 -20.55 -12.09
CA GLY A 177 29.39 -20.61 -12.25
C GLY A 177 30.13 -19.35 -11.77
N GLN A 178 29.54 -18.15 -11.95
CA GLN A 178 30.11 -16.89 -11.50
C GLN A 178 30.05 -16.76 -9.97
N LEU A 179 28.95 -17.20 -9.35
CA LEU A 179 28.81 -17.22 -7.88
C LEU A 179 29.83 -18.14 -7.20
N LEU A 180 30.07 -19.33 -7.77
CA LEU A 180 31.07 -20.27 -7.24
C LEU A 180 32.49 -19.70 -7.30
N ARG A 181 32.83 -18.97 -8.37
CA ARG A 181 34.15 -18.32 -8.53
C ARG A 181 34.36 -17.18 -7.53
N GLN A 182 33.33 -16.37 -7.27
CA GLN A 182 33.39 -15.30 -6.27
C GLN A 182 33.64 -15.85 -4.86
N LYS A 183 33.05 -17.01 -4.54
CA LYS A 183 33.23 -17.69 -3.25
C LYS A 183 34.64 -18.25 -3.05
N GLN A 184 35.37 -18.55 -4.13
CA GLN A 184 36.77 -18.98 -4.07
C GLN A 184 37.76 -17.82 -3.84
N LEU A 185 37.44 -16.62 -4.33
CA LEU A 185 38.28 -15.42 -4.14
C LEU A 185 38.19 -14.81 -2.74
N GLN A 186 37.14 -15.10 -1.97
CA GLN A 186 37.00 -14.62 -0.58
C GLN A 186 37.66 -15.54 0.47
N LYS A 187 38.48 -16.51 0.07
CA LYS A 187 39.21 -17.33 1.03
C LYS A 187 40.33 -16.48 1.66
N PRO A 188 40.25 -16.11 2.95
CA PRO A 188 41.29 -15.30 3.57
C PRO A 188 42.61 -16.09 3.55
N SER A 189 43.65 -15.47 3.01
CA SER A 189 45.01 -16.00 3.01
C SER A 189 45.46 -16.17 4.47
N LYS A 190 45.49 -17.42 4.93
CA LYS A 190 46.02 -17.80 6.23
C LYS A 190 47.54 -17.92 6.11
N GLY A 191 48.29 -17.00 6.71
CA GLY A 191 49.74 -17.04 6.89
C GLY A 191 50.19 -15.73 7.55
N ALA A 192 50.99 -15.70 8.62
CA ALA A 192 52.13 -16.55 8.93
C ALA A 192 52.30 -16.79 10.45
N PRO A 193 52.98 -17.89 10.87
CA PRO A 193 53.50 -18.02 12.22
C PRO A 193 54.76 -17.16 12.39
N SER A 194 54.77 -16.29 13.39
CA SER A 194 55.95 -15.59 13.87
C SER A 194 56.78 -16.55 14.73
N ASN A 195 57.97 -16.91 14.27
CA ASN A 195 58.99 -17.53 15.11
C ASN A 195 59.67 -16.46 15.95
N SER A 196 59.64 -16.64 17.26
CA SER A 196 60.51 -16.00 18.25
C SER A 196 60.80 -17.01 19.35
#